data_AF-A0A7W7I466-F1
#
_entry.id   AF-A0A7W7I466-F1
#
_cell.length_a   1.000
_cell.length_b   1.000
_cell.length_c   1.000
_cell.angle_alpha   90.00
_cell.angle_beta   90.00
_cell.angle_gamma   90.00
#
_symmetry.space_group_name_H-M   'P 1'
#
loop_
_entity.id
_entity.type
_entity.pdbx_description
1 polymer ?
#
loop_
_entity_poly.entity_id
_entity_poly.type
_entity_poly.pdbx_seq_one_letter_code
_entity_poly.pdbx_strand_id
1 'polypeptide(L)'
;MPMLDVYIPAGALDPDAEHILMDELTSILLRAEGADPSNVFVRQISWAFLHRTEVFVGGAIPDKPHYRVIARVPEGQLNGAAKKQQLISEVTDAFARAEGSGDKNAHQRVWVFPLEIPEGHWGASGGAQGLADILSAAIGDADKARHVAEHRITQSRQERGIRTA
;
A
#
# COMPACT_ATOMS: atom_id res chain seq x y z
N MET A 1 -4.86 -3.19 7.93
CA MET A 1 -5.13 -4.36 7.06
C MET A 1 -4.90 -3.92 5.63
N PRO A 2 -3.66 -3.64 5.23
CA PRO A 2 -3.39 -3.22 3.87
C PRO A 2 -3.34 -4.41 2.90
N MET A 3 -3.72 -4.16 1.65
CA MET A 3 -3.58 -5.10 0.54
C MET A 3 -2.71 -4.47 -0.55
N LEU A 4 -1.59 -5.10 -0.87
CA LEU A 4 -0.73 -4.72 -1.98
C LEU A 4 -1.01 -5.62 -3.18
N ASP A 5 -1.28 -5.04 -4.35
CA ASP A 5 -1.00 -5.74 -5.61
C ASP A 5 0.33 -5.25 -6.15
N VAL A 6 1.23 -6.18 -6.41
CA VAL A 6 2.58 -5.91 -6.91
C VAL A 6 2.74 -6.57 -8.26
N TYR A 7 2.90 -5.78 -9.32
CA TYR A 7 3.03 -6.26 -10.69
C TYR A 7 4.48 -6.22 -11.12
N ILE A 8 5.07 -7.41 -11.34
CA ILE A 8 6.49 -7.59 -11.67
C ILE A 8 6.58 -8.53 -12.87
N PRO A 9 7.20 -8.13 -14.00
CA PRO A 9 7.43 -9.03 -15.12
C PRO A 9 8.25 -10.26 -14.69
N ALA A 10 7.97 -11.42 -15.29
CA ALA A 10 8.69 -12.64 -14.95
C ALA A 10 10.19 -12.49 -15.24
N GLY A 11 11.03 -12.88 -14.26
CA GLY A 11 12.49 -12.77 -14.38
C GLY A 11 13.04 -11.34 -14.34
N ALA A 12 12.22 -10.33 -14.00
CA ALA A 12 12.67 -8.94 -13.92
C ALA A 12 13.62 -8.67 -12.75
N LEU A 13 13.46 -9.41 -11.65
CA LEU A 13 14.22 -9.26 -10.42
C LEU A 13 14.94 -10.56 -10.07
N ASP A 14 16.06 -10.44 -9.37
CA ASP A 14 16.68 -11.57 -8.68
C ASP A 14 15.68 -12.13 -7.62
N PRO A 15 15.55 -13.46 -7.47
CA PRO A 15 14.58 -14.05 -6.55
C PRO A 15 14.76 -13.65 -5.08
N ASP A 16 16.02 -13.51 -4.61
CA ASP A 16 16.28 -13.12 -3.22
C ASP A 16 15.98 -11.64 -3.03
N ALA A 17 16.35 -10.80 -4.00
CA ALA A 17 16.00 -9.38 -3.99
C ALA A 17 14.48 -9.15 -4.02
N GLU A 18 13.73 -9.96 -4.77
CA GLU A 18 12.27 -9.88 -4.81
C GLU A 18 11.63 -10.31 -3.48
N HIS A 19 12.16 -11.35 -2.83
CA HIS A 19 11.69 -11.76 -1.50
C HIS A 19 11.89 -10.65 -0.46
N ILE A 20 13.07 -10.00 -0.47
CA ILE A 20 13.36 -8.84 0.40
C ILE A 20 12.42 -7.69 0.07
N LEU A 21 12.19 -7.42 -1.21
CA LEU A 21 11.26 -6.38 -1.67
C LEU A 21 9.84 -6.62 -1.11
N MET A 22 9.32 -7.84 -1.11
CA MET A 22 7.96 -8.11 -0.61
C MET A 22 7.82 -7.80 0.88
N ASP A 23 8.83 -8.14 1.68
CA ASP A 23 8.87 -7.81 3.11
C ASP A 23 9.00 -6.31 3.36
N GLU A 24 9.85 -5.64 2.58
CA GLU A 24 10.08 -4.20 2.64
C GLU A 24 8.81 -3.42 2.28
N LEU A 25 8.13 -3.76 1.18
CA LEU A 25 6.88 -3.13 0.76
C LEU A 25 5.78 -3.26 1.81
N THR A 26 5.66 -4.44 2.43
CA THR A 26 4.72 -4.68 3.53
C THR A 26 5.01 -3.75 4.71
N SER A 27 6.30 -3.62 5.06
CA SER A 27 6.74 -2.77 6.16
C SER A 27 6.56 -1.28 5.87
N ILE A 28 6.82 -0.83 4.64
CA ILE A 28 6.56 0.55 4.18
C ILE A 28 5.08 0.89 4.35
N LEU A 29 4.18 0.01 3.88
CA LEU A 29 2.75 0.29 3.92
C LEU A 29 2.21 0.32 5.35
N LEU A 30 2.65 -0.59 6.22
CA LEU A 30 2.31 -0.57 7.64
C LEU A 30 2.72 0.76 8.31
N ARG A 31 3.94 1.25 8.06
CA ARG A 31 4.37 2.56 8.57
C ARG A 31 3.50 3.69 8.03
N ALA A 32 3.13 3.63 6.74
CA ALA A 32 2.27 4.64 6.14
C ALA A 32 0.88 4.68 6.81
N GLU A 33 0.29 3.53 7.16
CA GLU A 33 -0.97 3.46 7.95
C GLU A 33 -0.79 3.94 9.42
N GLY A 34 0.45 4.11 9.87
CA GLY A 34 0.81 4.42 11.25
C GLY A 34 0.80 3.19 12.17
N ALA A 35 0.85 1.99 11.59
CA ALA A 35 1.00 0.74 12.32
C ALA A 35 2.49 0.41 12.54
N ASP A 36 2.78 -0.34 13.61
CA ASP A 36 4.12 -0.85 13.90
C ASP A 36 4.42 -2.07 13.01
N PRO A 37 5.41 -2.01 12.10
CA PRO A 37 5.76 -3.15 11.24
C PRO A 37 6.28 -4.37 11.99
N SER A 38 6.67 -4.24 13.27
CA SER A 38 7.12 -5.35 14.11
C SER A 38 5.98 -6.08 14.84
N ASN A 39 4.77 -5.49 14.85
CA ASN A 39 3.62 -6.12 15.49
C ASN A 39 3.13 -7.32 14.65
N VAL A 40 3.16 -8.51 15.26
CA VAL A 40 2.85 -9.78 14.60
C VAL A 40 1.42 -9.81 14.05
N PHE A 41 0.45 -9.29 14.81
CA PHE A 41 -0.95 -9.30 14.41
C PHE A 41 -1.20 -8.44 13.17
N VAL A 42 -0.67 -7.20 13.15
CA VAL A 42 -0.86 -6.32 11.98
C VAL A 42 -0.16 -6.86 10.73
N ARG A 43 1.01 -7.52 10.88
CA ARG A 43 1.67 -8.20 9.76
C ARG A 43 0.85 -9.36 9.22
N GLN A 44 0.25 -10.19 10.09
CA GLN A 44 -0.56 -11.34 9.65
C GLN A 44 -1.77 -10.94 8.78
N ILE A 45 -2.32 -9.75 9.01
CA ILE A 45 -3.47 -9.21 8.29
C ILE A 45 -3.08 -8.20 7.18
N SER A 46 -1.79 -8.18 6.81
CA SER A 46 -1.23 -7.38 5.72
C SER A 46 -0.76 -8.31 4.61
N TRP A 47 -1.37 -8.22 3.44
CA TRP A 47 -1.07 -9.15 2.36
C TRP A 47 -0.50 -8.43 1.13
N ALA A 48 0.44 -9.09 0.47
CA ALA A 48 0.97 -8.70 -0.82
C ALA A 48 0.70 -9.80 -1.85
N PHE A 49 0.00 -9.44 -2.91
CA PHE A 49 -0.29 -10.29 -4.05
C PHE A 49 0.67 -9.95 -5.17
N LEU A 50 1.55 -10.90 -5.49
CA LEU A 50 2.51 -10.78 -6.57
C LEU A 50 1.89 -11.27 -7.88
N HIS A 51 1.84 -10.38 -8.86
CA HIS A 51 1.29 -10.61 -10.20
C HIS A 51 2.43 -10.65 -11.21
N ARG A 52 2.50 -11.72 -12.00
CA ARG A 52 3.40 -11.82 -13.16
C ARG A 52 2.68 -11.30 -14.39
N THR A 53 3.19 -10.23 -14.97
CA THR A 53 2.55 -9.55 -16.10
C THR A 53 3.50 -9.39 -17.27
N GLU A 54 2.96 -9.47 -18.48
CA GLU A 54 3.59 -8.88 -19.65
C GLU A 54 3.28 -7.39 -19.67
N VAL A 55 4.24 -6.54 -20.07
CA VAL A 55 4.07 -5.08 -20.07
C VAL A 55 4.38 -4.54 -21.44
N PHE A 56 3.50 -3.66 -21.93
CA PHE A 56 3.68 -2.93 -23.18
C PHE A 56 3.73 -1.43 -22.90
N VAL A 57 4.73 -0.75 -23.45
CA VAL A 57 4.91 0.71 -23.37
C VAL A 57 4.78 1.26 -24.78
N GLY A 58 3.79 2.11 -25.03
CA GLY A 58 3.50 2.61 -26.38
C GLY A 58 3.15 1.51 -27.40
N GLY A 59 2.70 0.34 -26.93
CA GLY A 59 2.37 -0.81 -27.78
C GLY A 59 3.53 -1.77 -28.06
N ALA A 60 4.72 -1.56 -27.49
CA ALA A 60 5.87 -2.45 -27.64
C ALA A 60 6.35 -2.99 -26.29
N ILE A 61 7.01 -4.16 -26.30
CA ILE A 61 7.68 -4.70 -25.12
C ILE A 61 8.90 -3.80 -24.82
N PRO A 62 9.01 -3.22 -23.61
CA PRO A 62 10.13 -2.35 -23.27
C PRO A 62 11.42 -3.16 -23.01
N ASP A 63 12.57 -2.57 -23.32
CA ASP A 63 13.89 -3.19 -23.07
C ASP A 63 14.23 -3.34 -21.58
N LYS A 64 13.52 -2.61 -20.71
CA LYS A 64 13.69 -2.62 -19.26
C LYS A 64 12.36 -2.90 -18.57
N PRO A 65 12.39 -3.60 -17.42
CA PRO A 65 11.18 -3.92 -16.68
C PRO A 65 10.48 -2.65 -16.18
N HIS A 66 9.15 -2.70 -16.18
CA HIS A 66 8.27 -1.68 -15.64
C HIS A 66 7.40 -2.31 -14.54
N TYR A 67 7.20 -1.57 -13.46
CA TYR A 67 6.55 -2.08 -12.25
C TYR A 67 5.34 -1.23 -11.91
N ARG A 68 4.34 -1.89 -11.33
CA ARG A 68 3.18 -1.20 -10.78
C ARG A 68 2.85 -1.75 -9.42
N VAL A 69 2.54 -0.86 -8.48
CA VAL A 69 2.04 -1.19 -7.15
C VAL A 69 0.71 -0.51 -6.93
N ILE A 70 -0.28 -1.27 -6.47
CA ILE A 70 -1.55 -0.73 -5.97
C ILE A 70 -1.60 -0.99 -4.47
N ALA A 71 -1.49 0.08 -3.68
CA ALA A 71 -1.53 0.02 -2.23
C ALA A 71 -2.95 0.35 -1.74
N ARG A 72 -3.74 -0.68 -1.45
CA ARG A 72 -5.12 -0.54 -0.98
C ARG A 72 -5.19 -0.57 0.54
N VAL A 73 -5.88 0.40 1.10
CA VAL A 73 -6.07 0.55 2.55
C VAL A 73 -7.53 0.93 2.85
N PRO A 74 -8.02 0.72 4.09
CA PRO A 74 -9.26 1.36 4.55
C PRO A 74 -9.20 2.89 4.46
N GLU A 75 -10.34 3.54 4.21
CA GLU A 75 -10.50 5.00 4.22
C GLU A 75 -9.93 5.62 5.51
N GLY A 76 -9.12 6.67 5.38
CA GLY A 76 -8.56 7.40 6.53
C GLY A 76 -7.14 6.99 6.92
N GLN A 77 -6.59 5.93 6.33
CA GLN A 77 -5.23 5.46 6.65
C GLN A 77 -4.13 6.31 5.99
N LEU A 78 -4.38 6.85 4.80
CA LEU A 78 -3.39 7.57 3.99
C LEU A 78 -3.71 9.06 3.83
N ASN A 79 -4.33 9.65 4.83
CA ASN A 79 -4.61 11.09 4.87
C ASN A 79 -3.33 11.93 4.71
N GLY A 80 -3.45 13.02 3.97
CA GLY A 80 -2.40 14.00 3.74
C GLY A 80 -1.54 13.68 2.52
N ALA A 81 -1.31 14.71 1.70
CA ALA A 81 -0.46 14.61 0.51
C ALA A 81 0.99 14.16 0.85
N ALA A 82 1.54 14.64 1.97
CA ALA A 82 2.89 14.28 2.41
C ALA A 82 3.05 12.78 2.69
N LYS A 83 2.08 12.17 3.36
CA LYS A 83 2.08 10.73 3.64
C LYS A 83 1.99 9.90 2.37
N LYS A 84 1.08 10.27 1.45
CA LYS A 84 0.95 9.63 0.13
C LYS A 84 2.26 9.76 -0.66
N GLN A 85 2.88 10.94 -0.66
CA GLN A 85 4.16 11.19 -1.33
C GLN A 85 5.29 10.35 -0.75
N GLN A 86 5.37 10.23 0.58
CA GLN A 86 6.38 9.40 1.25
C GLN A 86 6.22 7.93 0.87
N LEU A 87 4.99 7.39 0.91
CA LEU A 87 4.70 6.02 0.47
C LEU A 87 5.15 5.80 -0.99
N ILE A 88 4.81 6.72 -1.89
CA ILE A 88 5.21 6.63 -3.31
C ILE A 88 6.74 6.60 -3.44
N SER A 89 7.44 7.49 -2.73
CA SER A 89 8.90 7.55 -2.76
C SER A 89 9.55 6.28 -2.23
N GLU A 90 9.17 5.83 -1.03
CA GLU A 90 9.78 4.65 -0.39
C GLU A 90 9.59 3.39 -1.23
N VAL A 91 8.39 3.18 -1.79
CA VAL A 91 8.11 2.06 -2.70
C VAL A 91 8.95 2.15 -3.97
N THR A 92 9.04 3.34 -4.57
CA THR A 92 9.84 3.56 -5.78
C THR A 92 11.32 3.24 -5.53
N ASP A 93 11.86 3.70 -4.41
CA ASP A 93 13.26 3.47 -4.05
C ASP A 93 13.52 1.97 -3.76
N ALA A 94 12.57 1.27 -3.15
CA ALA A 94 12.67 -0.17 -2.90
C ALA A 94 12.76 -0.96 -4.22
N PHE A 95 11.94 -0.63 -5.21
CA PHE A 95 12.02 -1.25 -6.54
C PHE A 95 13.34 -0.94 -7.25
N ALA A 96 13.79 0.31 -7.21
CA ALA A 96 15.06 0.69 -7.83
C ALA A 96 16.25 -0.05 -7.21
N ARG A 97 16.24 -0.26 -5.88
CA ARG A 97 17.23 -1.10 -5.19
C ARG A 97 17.13 -2.56 -5.59
N ALA A 98 15.92 -3.13 -5.59
CA ALA A 98 15.69 -4.54 -5.90
C ALA A 98 16.05 -4.89 -7.35
N GLU A 99 15.82 -3.99 -8.31
CA GLU A 99 16.23 -4.19 -9.71
C GLU A 99 17.76 -4.27 -9.84
N GLY A 100 18.51 -3.52 -9.04
CA GLY A 100 19.98 -3.61 -8.98
C GLY A 100 20.71 -3.29 -10.28
N SER A 101 20.02 -2.76 -11.31
CA SER A 101 20.56 -2.59 -12.66
C SER A 101 21.56 -1.44 -12.82
N GLY A 102 21.66 -0.56 -11.82
CA GLY A 102 22.44 0.68 -11.90
C GLY A 102 21.85 1.73 -12.85
N ASP A 103 20.63 1.50 -13.37
CA ASP A 103 19.96 2.44 -14.25
C ASP A 103 19.50 3.69 -13.50
N LYS A 104 20.06 4.86 -13.88
CA LYS A 104 19.69 6.16 -13.33
C LYS A 104 18.21 6.52 -13.53
N ASN A 105 17.54 5.86 -14.48
CA ASN A 105 16.13 6.10 -14.78
C ASN A 105 15.19 5.03 -14.18
N ALA A 106 15.65 4.15 -13.29
CA ALA A 106 14.82 3.09 -12.69
C ALA A 106 13.52 3.60 -12.06
N HIS A 107 13.60 4.75 -11.37
CA HIS A 107 12.46 5.36 -10.68
C HIS A 107 11.33 5.76 -11.64
N GLN A 108 11.65 6.08 -12.91
CA GLN A 108 10.65 6.49 -13.90
C GLN A 108 9.74 5.34 -14.36
N ARG A 109 10.14 4.09 -14.08
CA ARG A 109 9.42 2.88 -14.47
C ARG A 109 8.63 2.24 -13.34
N VAL A 110 8.58 2.86 -12.16
CA VAL A 110 7.80 2.39 -11.01
C VAL A 110 6.59 3.27 -10.84
N TRP A 111 5.39 2.69 -10.94
CA TRP A 111 4.14 3.40 -10.70
C TRP A 111 3.52 2.93 -9.39
N VAL A 112 3.12 3.86 -8.53
CA VAL A 112 2.55 3.55 -7.21
C VAL A 112 1.20 4.26 -7.09
N PHE A 113 0.17 3.50 -6.75
CA PHE A 113 -1.20 4.00 -6.59
C PHE A 113 -1.68 3.77 -5.15
N PRO A 114 -1.56 4.79 -4.27
CA PRO A 114 -2.24 4.79 -2.98
C PRO A 114 -3.75 4.89 -3.17
N LEU A 115 -4.51 3.88 -2.74
CA LEU A 115 -5.95 3.82 -2.88
C LEU A 115 -6.60 3.54 -1.52
N GLU A 116 -7.41 4.47 -1.03
CA GLU A 116 -8.25 4.19 0.13
C GLU A 116 -9.65 3.77 -0.31
N ILE A 117 -10.06 2.61 0.16
CA ILE A 117 -11.37 2.01 -0.06
C ILE A 117 -12.37 2.64 0.90
N PRO A 118 -13.50 3.18 0.41
CA PRO A 118 -14.50 3.84 1.25
C PRO A 118 -14.93 3.01 2.46
N GLU A 119 -15.23 3.68 3.56
CA GLU A 119 -15.78 3.07 4.77
C GLU A 119 -17.03 2.24 4.44
N GLY A 120 -17.09 1.02 4.98
CA GLY A 120 -18.15 0.05 4.68
C GLY A 120 -17.94 -0.76 3.39
N HIS A 121 -16.92 -0.48 2.58
CA HIS A 121 -16.58 -1.27 1.39
C HIS A 121 -15.37 -2.20 1.60
N TRP A 122 -14.66 -2.06 2.73
CA TRP A 122 -13.55 -2.94 3.06
C TRP A 122 -14.05 -4.32 3.51
N GLY A 123 -14.00 -5.30 2.60
CA GLY A 123 -14.47 -6.67 2.88
C GLY A 123 -13.40 -7.55 3.51
N ALA A 124 -13.72 -8.18 4.64
CA ALA A 124 -12.92 -9.27 5.23
C ALA A 124 -13.79 -10.19 6.08
N SER A 125 -13.40 -11.46 6.21
CA SER A 125 -14.11 -12.45 7.04
C SER A 125 -15.61 -12.60 6.72
N GLY A 126 -15.98 -12.39 5.44
CA GLY A 126 -17.37 -12.46 4.98
C GLY A 126 -18.24 -11.22 5.28
N GLY A 127 -17.67 -10.13 5.78
CA GLY A 127 -18.41 -8.89 6.06
C GLY A 127 -17.62 -7.61 5.75
N ALA A 128 -18.32 -6.47 5.74
CA ALA A 128 -17.68 -5.17 5.70
C ALA A 128 -17.08 -4.85 7.07
N GLN A 129 -15.79 -4.51 7.12
CA GLN A 129 -15.10 -4.07 8.33
C GLN A 129 -14.95 -2.55 8.29
N GLY A 130 -15.34 -1.87 9.38
CA GLY A 130 -15.09 -0.46 9.53
C GLY A 130 -13.66 -0.17 10.00
N LEU A 131 -13.16 1.04 9.77
CA LEU A 131 -11.85 1.44 10.29
C LEU A 131 -11.79 1.31 11.83
N ALA A 132 -12.88 1.60 12.53
CA ALA A 132 -12.96 1.48 13.99
C ALA A 132 -12.74 0.02 14.46
N ASP A 133 -13.35 -0.96 13.79
CA ASP A 133 -13.21 -2.37 14.12
C ASP A 133 -11.77 -2.85 13.92
N ILE A 134 -11.16 -2.45 12.80
CA ILE A 134 -9.78 -2.77 12.45
C ILE A 134 -8.81 -2.18 13.47
N LEU A 135 -8.99 -0.91 13.83
CA LEU A 135 -8.17 -0.25 14.84
C LEU A 135 -8.37 -0.89 16.21
N SER A 136 -9.60 -1.21 16.59
CA SER A 136 -9.91 -1.88 17.87
C SER A 136 -9.20 -3.23 17.97
N ALA A 137 -9.20 -4.03 16.90
CA ALA A 137 -8.49 -5.30 16.86
C ALA A 137 -6.96 -5.12 17.00
N ALA A 138 -6.41 -4.03 16.46
CA ALA A 138 -4.98 -3.75 16.51
C ALA A 138 -4.50 -3.16 17.85
N ILE A 139 -5.29 -2.29 18.49
CA ILE A 139 -4.88 -1.52 19.68
C ILE A 139 -5.52 -2.00 20.98
N GLY A 140 -6.58 -2.82 20.91
CA GLY A 140 -7.28 -3.36 22.09
C GLY A 140 -8.15 -2.36 22.86
N ASP A 141 -8.45 -1.19 22.29
CA ASP A 141 -9.24 -0.11 22.92
C ASP A 141 -10.29 0.40 21.93
N ALA A 142 -11.54 -0.01 22.13
CA ALA A 142 -12.64 0.26 21.22
C ALA A 142 -13.08 1.73 21.19
N ASP A 143 -13.06 2.42 22.34
CA ASP A 143 -13.48 3.82 22.41
C ASP A 143 -12.44 4.73 21.76
N LYS A 144 -11.16 4.46 22.02
CA LYS A 144 -10.07 5.13 21.31
C LYS A 144 -10.11 4.83 19.81
N ALA A 145 -10.36 3.59 19.42
CA ALA A 145 -10.44 3.20 18.02
C ALA A 145 -11.56 3.94 17.28
N ARG A 146 -12.75 4.05 17.88
CA ARG A 146 -13.90 4.81 17.32
C ARG A 146 -13.53 6.27 17.09
N HIS A 147 -12.97 6.94 18.09
CA HIS A 147 -12.61 8.35 17.99
C HIS A 147 -11.54 8.60 16.91
N VAL A 148 -10.52 7.75 16.85
CA VAL A 148 -9.47 7.84 15.82
C VAL A 148 -10.03 7.58 14.43
N ALA A 149 -10.91 6.59 14.28
CA ALA A 149 -11.53 6.27 13.00
C ALA A 149 -12.40 7.42 12.47
N GLU A 150 -13.29 7.96 13.31
CA GLU A 150 -14.13 9.11 12.97
C GLU A 150 -13.30 10.31 12.50
N HIS A 151 -12.24 10.63 13.24
CA HIS A 151 -11.33 11.73 12.89
C HIS A 151 -10.64 11.49 11.54
N ARG A 152 -10.08 10.29 11.34
CA ARG A 152 -9.37 9.92 10.10
C ARG A 152 -10.30 9.91 8.89
N ILE A 153 -11.49 9.33 9.00
CA ILE A 153 -12.46 9.29 7.90
C ILE A 153 -12.94 10.71 7.56
N THR A 154 -13.24 11.53 8.57
CA THR A 154 -13.64 12.93 8.37
C THR A 154 -12.58 13.70 7.58
N GLN A 155 -11.31 13.57 7.97
CA GLN A 155 -10.21 14.19 7.25
C GLN A 155 -10.09 13.67 5.81
N SER A 156 -10.19 12.35 5.56
CA SER A 156 -10.14 11.78 4.20
C SER A 156 -11.24 12.37 3.31
N ARG A 157 -12.46 12.50 3.82
CA ARG A 157 -13.60 13.05 3.09
C ARG A 157 -13.42 14.53 2.77
N GLN A 158 -12.92 15.31 3.73
CA GLN A 158 -12.57 16.71 3.53
C GLN A 158 -11.51 16.87 2.43
N GLU A 159 -10.45 16.06 2.43
CA GLU A 159 -9.41 16.07 1.39
C GLU A 159 -9.98 15.78 -0.01
N ARG A 160 -11.05 14.97 -0.10
CA ARG A 160 -11.72 14.61 -1.36
C ARG A 160 -12.85 15.57 -1.75
N GLY A 161 -13.12 16.60 -0.96
CA GLY A 161 -14.25 17.52 -1.18
C GLY A 161 -15.62 16.88 -0.97
N ILE A 162 -15.70 15.77 -0.25
CA ILE A 162 -16.95 15.08 0.10
C ILE A 162 -17.49 15.72 1.38
N ARG A 163 -18.72 16.25 1.35
CA ARG A 163 -19.36 16.80 2.57
C ARG A 163 -19.60 15.68 3.57
N THR A 164 -19.10 15.83 4.79
CA THR A 164 -19.48 15.00 5.93
C THR A 164 -20.83 15.50 6.45
N ALA A 165 -21.83 14.61 6.47
CA ALA A 165 -23.16 14.88 7.01
C ALA A 165 -23.14 14.87 8.55
#